data_AF-K1TTR3-F1
#
_entry.id   AF-K1TTR3-F1
#
_cell.length_a   1.000
_cell.length_b   1.000
_cell.length_c   1.000
_cell.angle_alpha   90.00
_cell.angle_beta   90.00
_cell.angle_gamma   90.00
#
_symmetry.space_group_name_H-M   'P 1'
#
loop_
_entity.id
_entity.type
_entity.pdbx_description
1 polymer ?
#
loop_
_entity_poly.entity_id
_entity_poly.type
_entity_poly.pdbx_seq_one_letter_code
_entity_poly.pdbx_strand_id
1 'polypeptide(L)' 'EDNMPQAKLHRNLEGGMAVSIGRLREDTQYDYKFVCLSHNTLRGAAGGAVEMAELYAAKGYFD' A
#
# COMPACT_ATOMS: atom_id res chain seq x y z
N GLU A 1 1.29 10.01 16.43
CA GLU A 1 1.18 8.94 17.44
C GLU A 1 2.09 7.78 17.05
N ASP A 2 2.75 7.16 18.03
CA ASP A 2 3.77 6.10 17.80
C ASP A 2 3.19 4.71 17.51
N ASN A 3 1.86 4.61 17.36
CA ASN A 3 1.11 3.36 17.20
C ASN A 3 0.45 3.22 15.81
N MET A 4 0.79 4.07 14.85
CA MET A 4 0.26 4.03 13.48
C MET A 4 1.25 3.36 12.51
N PRO A 5 0.80 2.64 11.47
CA PRO A 5 -0.59 2.45 11.06
C PRO A 5 -1.31 1.31 11.80
N GLN A 6 -2.65 1.33 11.75
CA GLN A 6 -3.54 0.29 12.29
C GLN A 6 -4.54 -0.18 11.23
N ALA A 7 -4.71 -1.49 11.08
CA ALA A 7 -5.55 -2.10 10.04
C ALA A 7 -6.99 -1.58 10.02
N LYS A 8 -7.65 -1.49 11.18
CA LYS A 8 -9.04 -1.02 11.27
C LYS A 8 -9.22 0.44 10.84
N LEU A 9 -8.23 1.28 11.10
CA LEU A 9 -8.31 2.73 10.87
C LEU A 9 -7.83 3.12 9.46
N HIS A 10 -6.80 2.45 8.94
CA HIS A 10 -6.06 2.95 7.77
C HIS A 10 -6.21 2.09 6.51
N ARG A 11 -6.77 0.87 6.59
CA ARG A 11 -6.85 0.00 5.40
C ARG A 11 -7.64 0.61 4.24
N ASN A 12 -8.56 1.54 4.51
CA ASN A 12 -9.43 2.14 3.50
C ASN A 12 -8.96 3.53 3.02
N LEU A 13 -7.76 3.99 3.40
CA LEU A 13 -7.21 5.25 2.87
C LEU A 13 -7.09 5.17 1.34
N GLU A 14 -7.39 6.28 0.66
CA GLU A 14 -7.45 6.36 -0.81
C GLU A 14 -8.28 5.22 -1.43
N GLY A 15 -9.44 4.92 -0.83
CA GLY A 15 -10.29 3.82 -1.28
C GLY A 15 -9.65 2.43 -1.17
N GLY A 16 -8.64 2.27 -0.30
CA GLY A 16 -7.90 1.01 -0.11
C GLY A 16 -6.75 0.79 -1.09
N MET A 17 -6.41 1.81 -1.89
CA MET A 17 -5.29 1.77 -2.84
C MET A 17 -3.99 2.37 -2.28
N ALA A 18 -4.05 3.07 -1.14
CA ALA A 18 -2.87 3.59 -0.45
C ALA A 18 -2.08 2.49 0.29
N VAL A 19 -0.79 2.74 0.46
CA VAL A 19 0.06 2.08 1.47
C VAL A 19 0.34 3.08 2.58
N SER A 20 0.04 2.72 3.82
CA SER A 20 0.37 3.54 4.98
C SER A 20 1.68 3.07 5.59
N ILE A 21 2.58 4.02 5.87
CA ILE A 21 3.89 3.75 6.49
C ILE A 21 3.96 4.53 7.80
N GLY A 22 4.49 3.90 8.86
CA GLY A 22 4.68 4.54 10.15
C GLY A 22 5.76 3.88 10.99
N ARG A 23 6.05 4.49 12.14
CA ARG A 23 7.08 4.05 13.09
C ARG A 23 8.48 3.97 12.46
N LEU A 24 8.76 4.80 11.45
CA LEU A 24 10.09 4.90 10.85
C LEU A 24 11.09 5.38 11.89
N ARG A 25 12.13 4.57 12.13
CA ARG A 25 13.20 4.84 13.09
C ARG A 25 14.42 4.00 12.75
N GLU A 26 15.57 4.39 13.27
CA GLU A 26 16.79 3.58 13.18
C GLU A 26 16.58 2.19 13.79
N ASP A 27 17.24 1.21 13.22
CA ASP A 27 17.24 -0.15 13.75
C ASP A 27 18.57 -0.47 14.45
N THR A 28 18.56 -1.50 15.30
CA THR A 28 19.76 -1.95 16.01
C THR A 28 20.58 -2.96 15.20
N GLN A 29 20.00 -3.54 14.15
CA GLN A 29 20.64 -4.52 13.27
C GLN A 29 20.80 -4.01 11.83
N TYR A 30 19.77 -3.34 11.29
CA TYR A 30 19.78 -2.72 9.98
C TYR A 30 19.78 -1.18 10.08
N ASP A 31 19.70 -0.48 8.95
CA ASP A 31 19.69 0.99 8.93
C ASP A 31 18.39 1.58 9.51
N TYR A 32 17.23 1.07 9.07
CA TYR A 32 15.92 1.56 9.48
C TYR A 32 14.90 0.43 9.62
N LYS A 33 13.94 0.62 10.53
CA LYS A 33 12.73 -0.19 10.65
C LYS A 33 11.47 0.66 10.65
N PHE A 34 10.41 0.10 10.11
CA PHE A 34 9.10 0.73 10.00
C PHE A 34 8.00 -0.33 9.92
N VAL A 35 6.74 0.11 9.92
CA VAL A 35 5.56 -0.73 9.69
C VAL A 35 4.85 -0.24 8.45
N CYS A 36 4.55 -1.17 7.53
CA CYS A 36 3.71 -0.93 6.35
C CYS A 36 2.37 -1.64 6.49
N LEU A 37 1.31 -0.98 6.02
CA LEU A 37 -0.01 -1.55 5.90
C LEU A 37 -0.57 -1.29 4.51
N SER A 38 -1.09 -2.34 3.88
CA SER A 38 -1.87 -2.27 2.64
C SER A 38 -3.20 -3.01 2.81
N HIS A 39 -4.20 -2.66 1.98
CA HIS A 39 -5.42 -3.45 1.88
C HIS A 39 -5.18 -4.66 0.98
N ASN A 40 -5.23 -5.87 1.53
CA ASN A 40 -4.84 -7.08 0.81
C ASN A 40 -5.79 -7.44 -0.35
N THR A 41 -7.10 -7.19 -0.24
CA THR A 41 -8.04 -7.49 -1.34
C THR A 41 -8.16 -6.38 -2.39
N LEU A 42 -7.74 -5.15 -2.06
CA LEU A 42 -7.76 -4.01 -2.98
C LEU A 42 -6.35 -3.82 -3.53
N ARG A 43 -5.52 -2.97 -2.92
CA ARG A 43 -4.13 -2.74 -3.35
C ARG A 43 -3.35 -4.04 -3.59
N GLY A 44 -3.52 -5.04 -2.72
CA GLY A 44 -2.79 -6.31 -2.80
C GLY A 44 -3.37 -7.37 -3.75
N ALA A 45 -4.57 -7.17 -4.31
CA ALA A 45 -5.22 -8.16 -5.17
C ALA A 45 -6.06 -7.49 -6.28
N ALA A 46 -7.39 -7.43 -6.12
CA ALA A 46 -8.29 -7.03 -7.21
C ALA A 46 -8.05 -5.58 -7.64
N GLY A 47 -7.84 -4.66 -6.70
CA GLY A 47 -7.50 -3.27 -7.01
C GLY A 47 -6.17 -3.13 -7.74
N GLY A 48 -5.16 -3.90 -7.35
CA GLY A 48 -3.87 -3.94 -8.06
C GLY A 48 -3.99 -4.51 -9.48
N ALA A 49 -4.85 -5.50 -9.70
CA ALA A 49 -5.14 -6.03 -11.04
C ALA A 49 -5.82 -4.98 -11.95
N VAL A 50 -6.73 -4.17 -11.39
CA VAL A 50 -7.35 -3.05 -12.11
C VAL A 50 -6.33 -1.96 -12.42
N GLU A 51 -5.51 -1.54 -11.46
CA GLU A 51 -4.43 -0.56 -11.67
C GLU A 51 -3.46 -1.01 -12.78
N MET A 52 -3.16 -2.31 -12.85
CA MET A 52 -2.36 -2.90 -13.94
C MET A 52 -3.08 -2.83 -15.30
N ALA A 53 -4.37 -3.15 -15.34
CA ALA A 53 -5.17 -3.05 -16.57
C ALA A 53 -5.28 -1.61 -17.06
N GLU A 54 -5.51 -0.65 -16.17
CA GLU A 54 -5.52 0.79 -16.49
C GLU A 54 -4.19 1.25 -17.11
N LEU A 55 -3.07 0.80 -16.54
CA LEU A 55 -1.75 1.08 -17.10
C LEU A 55 -1.57 0.48 -18.50
N TYR A 56 -2.07 -0.74 -18.73
CA TYR A 56 -1.98 -1.41 -20.03
C TYR A 56 -2.82 -0.67 -21.09
N ALA A 57 -4.03 -0.25 -20.74
CA ALA A 57 -4.86 0.60 -21.60
C ALA A 57 -4.14 1.91 -21.95
N ALA A 58 -3.60 2.61 -20.95
CA ALA A 58 -2.91 3.87 -21.14
C ALA A 58 -1.65 3.76 -22.03
N LYS A 59 -1.01 2.58 -22.05
CA LYS A 59 0.13 2.28 -22.91
C LYS A 59 -0.25 1.74 -24.29
N GLY A 60 -1.54 1.55 -24.58
CA GLY A 60 -2.01 0.99 -25.85
C GLY A 60 -1.68 -0.48 -26.03
N TYR A 61 -1.69 -1.27 -24.94
CA TYR A 61 -1.49 -2.72 -25.00
C TYR A 61 -2.79 -3.52 -25.11
N PHE A 62 -3.94 -2.85 -25.22
CA PHE A 62 -5.21 -3.49 -25.58
C PHE A 62 -5.51 -3.21 -27.05
N ASP A 63 -5.93 -4.26 -27.77
CA ASP A 63 -6.43 -4.19 -29.15
C ASP A 63 -7.86 -3.62 -29.20
#